data_AF-A0A1I2F3A5-F1
#
_entry.id   AF-A0A1I2F3A5-F1
#
_cell.length_a   1.000
_cell.length_b   1.000
_cell.length_c   1.000
_cell.angle_alpha   90.00
_cell.angle_beta   90.00
_cell.angle_gamma   90.00
#
_symmetry.space_group_name_H-M   'P 1'
#
loop_
_entity.id
_entity.type
_entity.pdbx_description
1 polymer ?
#
loop_
_entity_poly.entity_id
_entity_poly.type
_entity_poly.pdbx_seq_one_letter_code
_entity_poly.pdbx_strand_id
1 'polypeptide(L)'
;MIALYKFRFYELDQPIEVGADRNFDFFVDPHYAAAMNAPIQNDMTLVFANTLLGPAIHTANYRCKILSITHLQLGEVQSIDTHGLDYTVKLADGRAFVVNAEEHPGKIEQSPVEVSDWAFLINIEPA
;
A
#
# COMPACT_ATOMS: atom_id res chain seq x y z
N MET A 1 -9.54 8.20 8.55
CA MET A 1 -9.33 6.83 9.08
C MET A 1 -8.00 6.35 8.55
N ILE A 2 -7.22 5.58 9.31
CA ILE A 2 -5.93 5.07 8.81
C ILE A 2 -6.09 3.62 8.36
N ALA A 3 -5.61 3.34 7.14
CA ALA A 3 -5.49 2.01 6.57
C ALA A 3 -4.00 1.70 6.30
N LEU A 4 -3.67 0.41 6.25
CA LEU A 4 -2.33 -0.08 5.90
C LEU A 4 -2.31 -0.54 4.45
N TYR A 5 -1.28 -0.15 3.70
CA TYR A 5 -0.99 -0.69 2.38
C TYR A 5 0.40 -1.32 2.44
N LYS A 6 0.54 -2.60 2.07
CA LYS A 6 1.83 -3.29 2.10
C LYS A 6 2.05 -4.00 0.77
N PHE A 7 3.22 -3.78 0.18
CA PHE A 7 3.59 -4.44 -1.06
C PHE A 7 3.62 -5.95 -0.86
N ARG A 8 2.99 -6.66 -1.78
CA ARG A 8 3.15 -8.10 -1.99
C ARG A 8 3.96 -8.40 -3.25
N PHE A 9 4.16 -7.41 -4.11
CA PHE A 9 4.88 -7.52 -5.37
C PHE A 9 4.16 -8.45 -6.36
N TYR A 10 4.80 -8.81 -7.47
CA TYR A 10 4.28 -9.72 -8.49
C TYR A 10 2.95 -9.28 -9.13
N GLU A 11 2.76 -7.97 -9.32
CA GLU A 11 1.53 -7.37 -9.87
C GLU A 11 0.26 -7.65 -9.05
N LEU A 12 0.42 -7.98 -7.76
CA LEU A 12 -0.70 -8.39 -6.93
C LEU A 12 -1.41 -7.22 -6.25
N ASP A 13 -0.75 -6.07 -6.16
CA ASP A 13 -1.22 -4.93 -5.40
C ASP A 13 -2.01 -3.95 -6.28
N GLN A 14 -3.00 -3.26 -5.71
CA GLN A 14 -3.85 -2.31 -6.44
C GLN A 14 -3.25 -0.90 -6.47
N PRO A 15 -3.24 -0.18 -7.60
CA PRO A 15 -2.64 1.15 -7.64
C PRO A 15 -3.42 2.14 -6.75
N ILE A 16 -2.71 3.07 -6.11
CA ILE A 16 -3.30 4.13 -5.27
C ILE A 16 -2.65 5.47 -5.52
N GLU A 17 -3.43 6.54 -5.43
CA GLU A 17 -2.94 7.91 -5.57
C GLU A 17 -3.68 8.86 -4.61
N VAL A 18 -2.99 9.87 -4.11
CA VAL A 18 -3.60 10.92 -3.30
C VAL A 18 -4.64 11.68 -4.14
N GLY A 19 -5.84 11.82 -3.58
CA GLY A 19 -6.98 12.47 -4.22
C GLY A 19 -7.93 11.51 -4.93
N ALA A 20 -7.57 10.24 -5.14
CA ALA A 20 -8.48 9.25 -5.70
C ALA A 20 -9.70 9.05 -4.80
N ASP A 21 -10.89 9.08 -5.40
CA ASP A 21 -12.19 8.78 -4.78
C ASP A 21 -12.87 7.70 -5.61
N ARG A 22 -12.80 6.46 -5.11
CA ARG A 22 -13.35 5.28 -5.77
C ARG A 22 -13.52 4.14 -4.78
N ASN A 23 -13.98 3.01 -5.27
CA ASN A 23 -13.98 1.78 -4.49
C ASN A 23 -12.58 1.18 -4.48
N PHE A 24 -12.11 0.80 -3.29
CA PHE A 24 -10.90 0.03 -3.07
C PHE A 24 -11.24 -1.26 -2.34
N ASP A 25 -10.42 -2.28 -2.57
CA ASP A 25 -10.58 -3.56 -1.90
C ASP A 25 -9.74 -3.59 -0.62
N PHE A 26 -10.36 -3.96 0.50
CA PHE A 26 -9.69 -4.09 1.79
C PHE A 26 -9.90 -5.48 2.38
N PHE A 27 -8.89 -5.96 3.11
CA PHE A 27 -9.08 -7.00 4.11
C PHE A 27 -9.55 -6.37 5.42
N VAL A 28 -10.49 -7.04 6.08
CA VAL A 28 -10.92 -6.75 7.45
C VAL A 28 -10.45 -7.91 8.31
N ASP A 29 -9.31 -7.77 8.99
CA ASP A 29 -8.78 -8.85 9.84
C ASP A 29 -8.24 -8.29 11.18
N PRO A 30 -8.91 -8.59 12.31
CA PRO A 30 -8.43 -8.20 13.64
C PRO A 30 -7.15 -8.93 14.08
N HIS A 31 -6.79 -10.06 13.46
CA HIS A 31 -5.57 -10.82 13.75
C HIS A 31 -4.38 -10.45 12.87
N TYR A 32 -4.61 -9.91 11.67
CA TYR A 32 -3.54 -9.48 10.76
C TYR A 32 -2.72 -8.31 11.31
N ALA A 33 -3.38 -7.40 12.02
CA ALA A 33 -2.74 -6.27 12.67
C ALA A 33 -1.74 -6.73 13.75
N ALA A 34 -2.05 -7.82 14.48
CA ALA A 34 -1.17 -8.40 15.50
C ALA A 34 0.06 -9.11 14.90
N ALA A 35 -0.07 -9.72 13.72
CA ALA A 35 1.03 -10.39 13.03
C ALA A 35 2.07 -9.41 12.42
N MET A 36 1.70 -8.14 12.27
CA MET A 36 2.48 -7.11 11.58
C MET A 36 3.28 -6.19 12.51
N ASN A 37 3.23 -6.41 13.83
CA ASN A 37 3.97 -5.63 14.84
C ASN A 37 3.76 -4.10 14.73
N ALA A 38 2.63 -3.67 14.16
CA ALA A 38 2.29 -2.26 14.00
C ALA A 38 1.68 -1.73 15.31
N PRO A 39 1.93 -0.46 15.70
CA PRO A 39 1.27 0.15 16.85
C PRO A 39 -0.20 0.40 16.52
N ILE A 40 -1.10 -0.49 16.96
CA ILE A 40 -2.53 -0.39 16.69
C ILE A 40 -3.19 0.50 17.75
N GLN A 41 -3.79 1.60 17.32
CA GLN A 41 -4.83 2.29 18.07
C GLN A 41 -6.14 2.15 17.26
N ASN A 42 -7.09 1.38 17.80
CA ASN A 42 -8.46 1.09 17.35
C ASN A 42 -8.71 -0.22 16.57
N ASP A 43 -9.81 -0.86 16.95
CA ASP A 43 -10.20 -2.27 16.74
C ASP A 43 -10.57 -2.69 15.30
N MET A 44 -10.26 -1.89 14.28
CA MET A 44 -10.38 -2.30 12.87
C MET A 44 -9.28 -1.64 12.05
N THR A 45 -8.21 -2.38 11.75
CA THR A 45 -7.21 -1.94 10.77
C THR A 45 -7.65 -2.43 9.40
N LEU A 46 -8.08 -1.50 8.53
CA LEU A 46 -8.29 -1.80 7.12
C LEU A 46 -6.92 -1.99 6.46
N VAL A 47 -6.72 -3.10 5.76
CA VAL A 47 -5.50 -3.37 5.00
C VAL A 47 -5.88 -3.47 3.53
N PHE A 48 -5.23 -2.71 2.65
CA PHE A 48 -5.49 -2.81 1.22
C PHE A 48 -5.26 -4.24 0.72
N ALA A 49 -6.23 -4.75 -0.03
CA ALA A 49 -6.19 -6.09 -0.57
C ALA A 49 -5.23 -6.22 -1.75
N ASN A 50 -4.74 -7.45 -1.95
CA ASN A 50 -3.95 -7.88 -3.10
C ASN A 50 -4.54 -9.20 -3.65
N THR A 51 -4.20 -9.55 -4.88
CA THR A 51 -4.82 -10.66 -5.62
C THR A 51 -4.35 -12.06 -5.18
N LEU A 52 -3.42 -12.17 -4.22
CA LEU A 52 -2.85 -13.45 -3.76
C LEU A 52 -3.77 -14.26 -2.84
N LEU A 53 -4.83 -13.64 -2.31
CA LEU A 53 -5.64 -14.25 -1.28
C LEU A 53 -6.92 -14.81 -1.89
N GLY A 54 -6.96 -16.14 -1.96
CA GLY A 54 -8.09 -16.91 -2.51
C GLY A 54 -9.43 -16.63 -1.81
N PRO A 55 -10.52 -17.27 -2.27
CA PRO A 55 -11.92 -16.90 -1.96
C PRO A 55 -12.35 -16.98 -0.48
N ALA A 56 -11.44 -17.34 0.43
CA ALA A 56 -11.69 -17.50 1.85
C ALA A 56 -11.44 -16.24 2.70
N ILE A 57 -10.85 -15.18 2.14
CA ILE A 57 -10.63 -13.92 2.86
C ILE A 57 -11.69 -12.90 2.45
N HIS A 58 -12.41 -12.37 3.43
CA HIS A 58 -13.40 -11.31 3.21
C HIS A 58 -12.72 -10.08 2.62
N THR A 59 -12.85 -9.90 1.30
CA THR A 59 -12.58 -8.62 0.65
C THR A 59 -13.83 -7.77 0.80
N ALA A 60 -13.66 -6.61 1.41
CA ALA A 60 -14.71 -5.61 1.46
C ALA A 60 -14.36 -4.51 0.47
N ASN A 61 -15.24 -4.32 -0.51
CA ASN A 61 -15.14 -3.24 -1.48
C ASN A 61 -15.74 -1.97 -0.83
N TYR A 62 -14.88 -1.03 -0.44
CA TYR A 62 -15.28 0.20 0.24
C TYR A 62 -14.98 1.41 -0.63
N ARG A 63 -15.98 2.28 -0.77
CA ARG A 63 -15.76 3.60 -1.37
C ARG A 63 -15.09 4.51 -0.35
N CYS A 64 -13.95 5.07 -0.73
CA CYS A 64 -13.29 6.10 0.07
C CYS A 64 -12.41 6.99 -0.80
N LYS A 65 -12.05 8.15 -0.23
CA LYS A 65 -11.09 9.07 -0.80
C LYS A 65 -9.74 8.92 -0.11
N ILE A 66 -8.66 8.83 -0.90
CA ILE A 66 -7.28 8.83 -0.38
C ILE A 66 -6.87 10.28 -0.09
N LEU A 67 -6.65 10.59 1.18
CA LEU A 67 -6.24 11.93 1.63
C LEU A 67 -4.72 12.11 1.66
N SER A 68 -4.00 11.08 2.09
CA SER A 68 -2.52 11.08 2.13
C SER A 68 -1.97 9.65 2.14
N ILE A 69 -0.72 9.52 1.69
CA ILE A 69 0.04 8.28 1.67
C ILE A 69 1.41 8.60 2.28
N THR A 70 1.77 7.94 3.37
CA THR A 70 3.05 8.17 4.05
C THR A 70 3.81 6.86 4.19
N HIS A 71 5.08 6.87 3.79
CA HIS A 71 6.03 5.77 4.03
C HIS A 71 7.06 6.19 5.06
N LEU A 72 7.31 5.37 6.08
CA LEU A 72 8.16 5.77 7.22
C LEU A 72 9.59 6.16 6.81
N GLN A 73 10.16 5.51 5.79
CA GLN A 73 11.52 5.79 5.31
C GLN A 73 11.58 6.76 4.12
N LEU A 74 10.53 6.81 3.30
CA LEU A 74 10.55 7.57 2.03
C LEU A 74 9.85 8.93 2.17
N GLY A 75 9.05 9.11 3.23
CA GLY A 75 8.25 10.31 3.48
C GLY A 75 6.90 10.27 2.78
N GLU A 76 6.43 11.46 2.38
CA GLU A 76 5.14 11.64 1.73
C GLU A 76 5.16 11.13 0.28
N VAL A 77 4.16 10.31 -0.05
CA VAL A 77 3.99 9.66 -1.34
C VAL A 77 2.78 10.27 -2.05
N GLN A 78 2.95 10.59 -3.32
CA GLN A 78 1.87 11.09 -4.18
C GLN A 78 1.07 9.93 -4.80
N SER A 79 1.77 8.90 -5.29
CA SER A 79 1.13 7.76 -5.94
C SER A 79 2.01 6.51 -5.90
N ILE A 80 1.33 5.36 -5.98
CA ILE A 80 1.90 4.04 -6.15
C ILE A 80 1.20 3.44 -7.38
N ASP A 81 1.97 3.27 -8.44
CA ASP A 81 1.54 2.53 -9.63
C ASP A 81 2.13 1.13 -9.58
N THR A 82 1.27 0.11 -9.68
CA THR A 82 1.63 -1.30 -9.60
C THR A 82 1.33 -2.06 -10.89
N HIS A 83 1.09 -1.34 -11.99
CA HIS A 83 0.88 -1.94 -13.30
C HIS A 83 2.21 -2.34 -13.96
N GLY A 84 2.34 -3.63 -14.29
CA GLY A 84 3.52 -4.18 -14.96
C GLY A 84 4.57 -4.75 -13.99
N LEU A 85 5.70 -5.18 -14.54
CA LEU A 85 6.73 -5.96 -13.82
C LEU A 85 7.54 -5.15 -12.79
N ASP A 86 7.39 -3.83 -12.78
CA ASP A 86 8.01 -2.91 -11.83
C ASP A 86 6.94 -1.96 -11.29
N TYR A 87 7.04 -1.63 -10.01
CA TYR A 87 6.18 -0.64 -9.37
C TYR A 87 6.83 0.75 -9.46
N THR A 88 6.02 1.79 -9.59
CA THR A 88 6.49 3.17 -9.52
C THR A 88 5.93 3.85 -8.28
N VAL A 89 6.82 4.24 -7.35
CA VAL A 89 6.48 5.03 -6.16
C VAL A 89 6.90 6.47 -6.39
N LYS A 90 5.92 7.36 -6.58
CA LYS A 90 6.16 8.79 -6.78
C LYS A 90 5.97 9.53 -5.46
N LEU A 91 7.00 10.25 -5.02
CA LEU A 91 6.97 11.06 -3.80
C LEU A 91 6.30 12.43 -4.04
N ALA A 92 5.83 13.04 -2.96
CA ALA A 92 5.21 14.37 -3.00
C ALA A 92 6.20 15.48 -3.43
N ASP A 93 7.50 15.27 -3.24
CA ASP A 93 8.57 16.18 -3.68
C ASP A 93 8.94 16.04 -5.16
N GLY A 94 8.28 15.13 -5.89
CA GLY A 94 8.48 14.91 -7.32
C GLY A 94 9.49 13.83 -7.67
N ARG A 95 10.24 13.27 -6.69
CA ARG A 95 11.08 12.09 -6.93
C ARG A 95 10.21 10.87 -7.26
N ALA A 96 10.76 9.92 -8.01
CA ALA A 96 10.12 8.65 -8.28
C ALA A 96 11.11 7.50 -8.15
N PHE A 97 10.66 6.40 -7.55
CA PHE A 97 11.40 5.15 -7.46
C PHE A 97 10.75 4.10 -8.34
N VAL A 98 11.53 3.49 -9.21
CA VAL A 98 11.15 2.26 -9.90
C VAL A 98 11.61 1.10 -9.03
N VAL A 99 10.66 0.27 -8.61
CA VAL A 99 10.85 -0.79 -7.63
C VAL A 99 10.55 -2.09 -8.32
N ASN A 100 11.53 -2.99 -8.39
CA ASN A 100 11.31 -4.26 -9.03
C ASN A 100 10.26 -5.08 -8.27
N ALA A 101 9.32 -5.68 -9.00
CA ALA A 101 8.23 -6.46 -8.43
C ALA A 101 8.34 -7.97 -8.70
N GLU A 102 9.32 -8.41 -9.48
CA GLU A 102 9.42 -9.80 -9.97
C GLU A 102 10.70 -10.49 -9.49
N GLU A 103 11.82 -10.31 -10.20
CA GLU A 103 13.04 -11.07 -9.96
C GLU A 103 13.74 -10.68 -8.64
N HIS A 104 13.62 -9.41 -8.25
CA HIS A 104 14.25 -8.83 -7.06
C HIS A 104 13.27 -7.92 -6.30
N PRO A 105 12.19 -8.47 -5.70
CA PRO A 105 11.11 -7.68 -5.11
C PRO A 105 11.61 -6.65 -4.10
N GLY A 106 11.24 -5.39 -4.31
CA GLY A 106 11.57 -4.28 -3.41
C GLY A 106 12.92 -3.62 -3.69
N LYS A 107 13.71 -4.13 -4.64
CA LYS A 107 14.94 -3.47 -5.09
C LYS A 107 14.58 -2.21 -5.89
N ILE A 108 15.19 -1.08 -5.54
CA ILE A 108 15.03 0.16 -6.28
C ILE A 108 16.07 0.22 -7.40
N GLU A 109 15.62 0.40 -8.63
CA GLU A 109 16.50 0.50 -9.78
C GLU A 109 17.37 1.75 -9.74
N GLN A 110 18.67 1.57 -10.05
CA GLN A 110 19.66 2.64 -10.15
C GLN A 110 19.81 3.53 -8.88
N SER A 111 19.42 3.00 -7.72
CA SER A 111 19.48 3.72 -6.45
C SER A 111 20.20 2.89 -5.38
N PRO A 112 21.05 3.51 -4.56
CA PRO A 112 21.62 2.86 -3.38
C PRO A 112 20.65 2.85 -2.17
N VAL A 113 19.46 3.46 -2.31
CA VAL A 113 18.46 3.50 -1.23
C VAL A 113 17.91 2.10 -1.00
N GLU A 114 18.03 1.63 0.23
CA GLU A 114 17.44 0.38 0.70
C GLU A 114 16.21 0.69 1.56
N VAL A 115 15.08 0.08 1.22
CA VAL A 115 13.83 0.14 1.98
C VAL A 115 13.65 -1.18 2.71
N SER A 116 13.57 -1.11 4.03
CA SER A 116 13.51 -2.31 4.88
C SER A 116 12.10 -2.86 5.04
N ASP A 117 11.08 -2.02 4.87
CA ASP A 117 9.67 -2.44 4.94
C ASP A 117 8.82 -1.60 4.01
N TRP A 118 8.27 -2.21 2.97
CA TRP A 118 7.38 -1.58 2.01
C TRP A 118 5.95 -1.51 2.54
N ALA A 119 5.78 -0.71 3.58
CA ALA A 119 4.52 -0.47 4.28
C ALA A 119 4.19 1.03 4.30
N PHE A 120 2.94 1.33 3.97
CA PHE A 120 2.44 2.69 3.80
C PHE A 120 1.23 2.90 4.69
N LEU A 121 1.21 4.04 5.37
CA LEU A 121 0.06 4.52 6.13
C LEU A 121 -0.80 5.37 5.20
N ILE A 122 -2.05 4.96 5.03
CA ILE A 122 -2.99 5.62 4.12
C ILE A 122 -4.06 6.29 4.96
N ASN A 123 -4.16 7.61 4.87
CA ASN A 123 -5.30 8.30 5.45
C ASN A 123 -6.44 8.31 4.43
N ILE A 124 -7.59 7.76 4.82
CA ILE A 124 -8.77 7.67 3.97
C ILE A 124 -9.98 8.37 4.61
N GLU A 125 -10.80 8.94 3.76
CA GLU A 125 -12.13 9.48 4.09
C GLU A 125 -13.19 8.54 3.51
N PRO A 126 -13.93 7.79 4.35
CA PRO A 126 -15.08 7.01 3.89
C PRO A 126 -16.15 7.92 3.27
N ALA A 127 -16.79 7.44 2.21
CA ALA A 127 -17.95 8.10 1.61
C ALA A 127 -19.24 7.85 2.40
#